data_AF-A0A5R8PIG6-F1
#
_entry.id   AF-A0A5R8PIG6-F1
#
_cell.length_a   1.000
_cell.length_b   1.000
_cell.length_c   1.000
_cell.angle_alpha   90.00
_cell.angle_beta   90.00
_cell.angle_gamma   90.00
#
_symmetry.space_group_name_H-M   'P 1'
#
loop_
_entity.id
_entity.type
_entity.pdbx_description
1 polymer ?
#
loop_
_entity_poly.entity_id
_entity_poly.type
_entity_poly.pdbx_seq_one_letter_code
_entity_poly.pdbx_strand_id
1 'polypeptide(L)'
;MRLLLDENVPRPMADIVRILMKQHRIDHIHDLDGWSGTKDIALYARAAEAGFDAIVTNDTKQLKRASEVDAIAKSRLHRIEYRQNNKHGGLVGLGAAIATVCAGLPHAVAALEEADGQRLISLNGVDPTRLGRVRIVDPVVDPPVHWPGREPDSIGLGA
;
A
#
# COMPACT_ATOMS: atom_id res chain seq x y z
N MET A 1 -1.44 -14.84 8.95
CA MET A 1 -2.78 -14.39 8.49
C MET A 1 -3.05 -14.76 7.03
N ARG A 2 -4.33 -14.81 6.64
CA ARG A 2 -4.82 -14.94 5.26
C ARG A 2 -5.50 -13.64 4.82
N LEU A 3 -4.94 -13.00 3.80
CA LEU A 3 -5.40 -11.71 3.29
C LEU A 3 -6.06 -11.87 1.92
N LEU A 4 -7.16 -11.16 1.72
CA LEU A 4 -7.84 -11.04 0.43
C LEU A 4 -7.58 -9.66 -0.17
N LEU A 5 -7.03 -9.60 -1.37
CA LEU A 5 -6.94 -8.38 -2.17
C LEU A 5 -8.24 -8.23 -2.99
N ASP A 6 -8.89 -7.09 -2.77
CA ASP A 6 -10.14 -6.69 -3.41
C ASP A 6 -9.97 -6.52 -4.93
N GLU A 7 -11.08 -6.50 -5.68
CA GLU A 7 -11.10 -6.41 -7.15
C GLU A 7 -10.48 -5.11 -7.66
N ASN A 8 -10.59 -4.04 -6.87
CA ASN A 8 -10.02 -2.74 -7.19
C ASN A 8 -8.49 -2.66 -6.94
N VAL A 9 -7.90 -3.66 -6.30
CA VAL A 9 -6.44 -3.76 -6.13
C VAL A 9 -5.84 -4.27 -7.44
N PRO A 10 -4.75 -3.67 -7.96
CA PRO A 10 -4.11 -4.17 -9.17
C PRO A 10 -3.55 -5.59 -8.98
N ARG A 11 -3.86 -6.51 -9.89
CA ARG A 11 -3.35 -7.89 -9.85
C ARG A 11 -1.84 -8.02 -9.57
N PRO A 12 -0.94 -7.23 -10.19
CA PRO A 12 0.49 -7.31 -9.90
C PRO A 12 0.87 -7.09 -8.43
N MET A 13 0.01 -6.40 -7.67
CA MET A 13 0.18 -6.21 -6.22
C MET A 13 0.19 -7.55 -5.48
N ALA A 14 -0.71 -8.48 -5.84
CA ALA A 14 -0.80 -9.77 -5.18
C ALA A 14 0.50 -10.57 -5.32
N ASP A 15 1.07 -10.59 -6.53
CA ASP A 15 2.30 -11.32 -6.79
C ASP A 15 3.48 -10.73 -6.01
N ILE A 16 3.60 -9.39 -5.96
CA ILE A 16 4.62 -8.71 -5.17
C ILE A 16 4.46 -9.03 -3.68
N VAL A 17 3.25 -8.92 -3.14
CA VAL A 17 3.00 -9.18 -1.71
C VAL A 17 3.25 -10.65 -1.37
N ARG A 18 2.89 -11.61 -2.24
CA ARG A 18 3.22 -13.04 -2.06
C ARG A 18 4.72 -13.29 -1.97
N ILE A 19 5.51 -12.59 -2.79
CA ILE A 19 6.98 -12.71 -2.78
C ILE A 19 7.55 -12.18 -1.46
N LEU A 20 7.03 -11.05 -0.96
CA LEU A 20 7.58 -10.34 0.19
C LEU A 20 7.06 -10.87 1.54
N MET A 21 5.83 -11.39 1.60
CA MET A 21 5.14 -11.79 2.84
C MET A 21 4.87 -13.30 2.90
N LYS A 22 5.91 -14.10 2.72
CA LYS A 22 5.84 -15.58 2.58
C LYS A 22 5.17 -16.34 3.73
N GLN A 23 5.10 -15.74 4.92
CA GLN A 23 4.44 -16.36 6.08
C GLN A 23 2.91 -16.17 6.09
N HIS A 24 2.39 -15.35 5.19
CA HIS A 24 0.97 -15.05 5.08
C HIS A 24 0.43 -15.60 3.76
N ARG A 25 -0.84 -16.02 3.76
CA ARG A 25 -1.52 -16.44 2.54
C ARG A 25 -2.18 -15.23 1.91
N ILE A 26 -1.87 -14.97 0.64
CA ILE A 26 -2.36 -13.80 -0.10
C ILE A 26 -3.16 -14.30 -1.29
N ASP A 27 -4.47 -14.09 -1.27
CA ASP A 27 -5.36 -14.38 -2.39
C ASP A 27 -5.84 -13.05 -2.99
N HIS A 28 -6.04 -12.99 -4.30
CA HIS A 28 -6.72 -11.89 -4.96
C HIS A 28 -8.09 -12.36 -5.40
N ILE A 29 -9.12 -11.51 -5.34
CA ILE A 29 -10.49 -11.84 -5.84
C ILE A 29 -10.47 -12.54 -7.20
N HIS A 30 -9.60 -12.11 -8.09
CA HIS A 30 -9.56 -12.64 -9.43
C HIS A 30 -8.91 -14.02 -9.58
N ASP A 31 -8.21 -14.48 -8.55
CA ASP A 31 -7.62 -15.82 -8.51
C ASP A 31 -8.60 -16.84 -7.92
N LEU A 32 -9.77 -16.39 -7.45
CA LEU A 32 -10.78 -17.21 -6.82
C LEU A 32 -12.00 -17.37 -7.73
N ASP A 33 -12.36 -18.62 -8.03
CA ASP A 33 -13.42 -18.93 -8.99
C ASP A 33 -14.80 -18.43 -8.52
N GLY A 34 -15.48 -17.67 -9.38
CA GLY A 34 -16.77 -17.05 -9.10
C GLY A 34 -16.76 -15.94 -8.05
N TRP A 35 -15.61 -15.35 -7.69
CA TRP A 35 -15.53 -14.23 -6.74
C TRP A 35 -15.55 -12.85 -7.40
N SER A 36 -15.09 -12.74 -8.65
CA SER A 36 -15.06 -11.47 -9.38
C SER A 36 -16.49 -10.91 -9.56
N GLY A 37 -16.65 -9.58 -9.42
CA GLY A 37 -17.95 -8.92 -9.48
C GLY A 37 -18.82 -9.09 -8.23
N THR A 38 -18.32 -9.72 -7.16
CA THR A 38 -19.03 -9.78 -5.88
C THR A 38 -19.13 -8.37 -5.30
N LYS A 39 -20.35 -7.90 -5.01
CA LYS A 39 -20.58 -6.59 -4.37
C LYS A 39 -19.96 -6.54 -2.98
N ASP A 40 -19.41 -5.39 -2.59
CA ASP A 40 -18.73 -5.15 -1.31
C ASP A 40 -19.46 -5.75 -0.09
N ILE A 41 -20.76 -5.47 0.06
CA ILE A 41 -21.56 -5.99 1.18
C ILE A 41 -21.51 -7.52 1.26
N ALA A 42 -21.66 -8.20 0.11
CA ALA A 42 -21.61 -9.66 0.04
C ALA A 42 -20.16 -10.19 0.15
N LEU A 43 -19.18 -9.42 -0.31
CA LEU A 43 -17.77 -9.77 -0.28
C LEU A 43 -17.28 -9.97 1.15
N TYR A 44 -17.61 -9.06 2.08
CA TYR A 44 -17.18 -9.17 3.48
C TYR A 44 -17.73 -10.42 4.16
N ALA A 45 -19.02 -10.76 3.95
CA ALA A 45 -19.60 -11.98 4.49
C ALA A 45 -18.93 -13.23 3.89
N ARG A 46 -18.81 -13.28 2.56
CA ARG A 46 -18.20 -14.40 1.83
C ARG A 46 -16.73 -14.62 2.21
N ALA A 47 -15.97 -13.53 2.39
CA ALA A 47 -14.57 -13.61 2.80
C ALA A 47 -14.43 -14.13 4.24
N ALA A 48 -15.30 -13.70 5.16
CA ALA A 48 -15.31 -14.20 6.53
C ALA A 48 -15.65 -15.70 6.57
N GLU A 49 -16.69 -16.13 5.84
CA GLU A 49 -17.08 -17.54 5.70
C GLU A 49 -15.96 -18.40 5.11
N ALA A 50 -15.17 -17.84 4.18
CA ALA A 50 -14.03 -18.53 3.59
C ALA A 50 -12.77 -18.52 4.49
N GLY A 51 -12.82 -17.94 5.69
CA GLY A 51 -11.72 -17.90 6.65
C GLY A 51 -10.59 -16.95 6.26
N PHE A 52 -10.90 -15.84 5.60
CA PHE A 52 -9.97 -14.72 5.52
C PHE A 52 -9.91 -13.98 6.86
N ASP A 53 -8.77 -13.35 7.14
CA ASP A 53 -8.59 -12.54 8.35
C ASP A 53 -8.71 -11.04 8.02
N ALA A 54 -8.30 -10.63 6.82
CA ALA A 54 -8.30 -9.24 6.40
C ALA A 54 -8.61 -9.05 4.91
N ILE A 55 -9.23 -7.92 4.58
CA ILE A 55 -9.37 -7.42 3.20
C ILE A 55 -8.45 -6.22 2.99
N VAL A 56 -7.71 -6.23 1.88
CA VAL A 56 -6.93 -5.10 1.37
C VAL A 56 -7.68 -4.46 0.21
N THR A 57 -7.94 -3.16 0.27
CA THR A 57 -8.75 -2.44 -0.73
C THR A 57 -8.18 -1.05 -1.02
N ASN A 58 -8.45 -0.50 -2.20
CA ASN A 58 -8.19 0.92 -2.49
C ASN A 58 -9.47 1.79 -2.47
N ASP A 59 -10.65 1.23 -2.17
CA ASP A 59 -11.88 2.01 -2.03
C ASP A 59 -11.96 2.71 -0.66
N THR A 60 -11.46 3.95 -0.65
CA THR A 60 -11.51 4.88 0.51
C THR A 60 -12.91 5.38 0.87
N LYS A 61 -13.94 5.04 0.09
CA LYS A 61 -15.33 5.51 0.33
C LYS A 61 -16.16 4.50 1.12
N GLN A 62 -15.69 3.26 1.32
CA GLN A 62 -16.51 2.24 1.97
C GLN A 62 -16.96 2.64 3.38
N LEU A 63 -16.06 3.27 4.15
CA LEU A 63 -16.36 3.77 5.49
C LEU A 63 -17.30 4.99 5.53
N LYS A 64 -17.75 5.49 4.37
CA LYS A 64 -18.73 6.57 4.26
C LYS A 64 -20.13 6.08 3.91
N ARG A 65 -20.29 4.79 3.60
CA ARG A 65 -21.56 4.18 3.19
C ARG A 65 -22.06 3.27 4.31
N ALA A 66 -23.20 3.61 4.91
CA ALA A 66 -23.72 2.93 6.10
C ALA A 66 -23.86 1.40 5.92
N SER A 67 -24.35 0.96 4.75
CA SER A 67 -24.51 -0.46 4.44
C SER A 67 -23.19 -1.23 4.36
N GLU A 68 -22.12 -0.58 3.88
CA GLU A 68 -20.80 -1.22 3.79
C GLU A 68 -20.10 -1.22 5.14
N VAL A 69 -20.26 -0.16 5.94
CA VAL A 69 -19.79 -0.13 7.34
C VAL A 69 -20.43 -1.24 8.17
N ASP A 70 -21.75 -1.43 8.03
CA ASP A 70 -22.47 -2.52 8.70
C ASP A 70 -21.95 -3.90 8.27
N ALA A 71 -21.70 -4.11 6.97
CA ALA A 71 -21.12 -5.35 6.46
C ALA A 71 -19.70 -5.61 6.99
N ILE A 72 -18.85 -4.58 7.00
CA ILE A 72 -17.49 -4.63 7.57
C ILE A 72 -17.56 -5.03 9.04
N ALA A 73 -18.38 -4.36 9.84
CA ALA A 73 -18.51 -4.63 11.27
C ALA A 73 -19.03 -6.06 11.54
N LYS A 74 -20.06 -6.51 10.80
CA LYS A 74 -20.63 -7.85 10.94
C LYS A 74 -19.65 -8.96 10.57
N SER A 75 -18.84 -8.75 9.55
CA SER A 75 -17.85 -9.75 9.11
C SER A 75 -16.71 -9.97 10.11
N ARG A 76 -16.45 -8.99 10.98
CA ARG A 76 -15.29 -8.94 11.90
C ARG A 76 -13.91 -9.00 11.22
N LEU A 77 -13.86 -8.98 9.89
CA LEU A 77 -12.60 -8.94 9.13
C LEU A 77 -11.86 -7.65 9.39
N HIS A 78 -10.54 -7.73 9.52
CA HIS A 78 -9.73 -6.52 9.47
C HIS A 78 -9.84 -5.89 8.07
N ARG A 79 -9.76 -4.56 8.01
CA ARG A 79 -9.75 -3.83 6.75
C ARG A 79 -8.49 -3.00 6.66
N ILE A 80 -7.73 -3.21 5.59
CA ILE A 80 -6.53 -2.43 5.28
C ILE A 80 -6.83 -1.65 4.01
N GLU A 81 -6.88 -0.33 4.11
CA GLU A 81 -6.99 0.53 2.94
C GLU A 81 -5.67 1.19 2.60
N TYR A 82 -5.44 1.43 1.32
CA TYR A 82 -4.41 2.35 0.86
C TYR A 82 -5.02 3.32 -0.14
N ARG A 83 -4.52 4.55 -0.15
CA ARG A 83 -4.96 5.54 -1.13
C ARG A 83 -4.09 5.46 -2.38
N GLN A 84 -4.70 5.16 -3.51
CA GLN A 84 -4.09 5.44 -4.81
C GLN A 84 -4.35 6.91 -5.18
N ASN A 85 -3.28 7.68 -5.37
CA ASN A 85 -3.41 9.09 -5.75
C ASN A 85 -3.67 9.21 -7.26
N ASN A 86 -4.94 9.32 -7.64
CA ASN A 86 -5.36 9.43 -9.04
C ASN A 86 -4.85 10.70 -9.77
N LYS A 87 -4.27 11.69 -9.05
CA LYS A 87 -3.63 12.85 -9.69
C LYS A 87 -2.35 12.48 -10.45
N HIS A 88 -1.70 11.39 -10.04
CA HIS A 88 -0.53 10.85 -10.72
C HIS A 88 -0.97 9.55 -11.38
N GLY A 89 -1.45 9.61 -12.61
CA GLY A 89 -1.83 8.42 -13.37
C GLY A 89 -0.61 7.58 -13.80
N GLY A 90 -0.89 6.43 -14.43
CA GLY A 90 0.14 5.60 -15.05
C GLY A 90 1.19 5.08 -14.07
N LEU A 91 2.45 5.02 -14.53
CA LEU A 91 3.56 4.40 -13.80
C LEU A 91 3.83 5.07 -12.45
N VAL A 92 3.71 6.40 -12.35
CA VAL A 92 3.97 7.14 -11.11
C VAL A 92 2.95 6.75 -10.03
N GLY A 93 1.67 6.74 -10.36
CA GLY A 93 0.61 6.36 -9.43
C GLY A 93 0.67 4.91 -9.00
N LEU A 94 0.85 4.00 -9.96
CA LEU A 94 0.94 2.57 -9.67
C LEU A 94 2.20 2.26 -8.84
N GLY A 95 3.35 2.84 -9.20
CA GLY A 95 4.59 2.68 -8.46
C GLY A 95 4.48 3.18 -7.03
N ALA A 96 3.88 4.35 -6.81
CA ALA A 96 3.63 4.88 -5.47
C ALA A 96 2.65 4.01 -4.66
N ALA A 97 1.60 3.47 -5.29
CA ALA A 97 0.67 2.55 -4.65
C ALA A 97 1.37 1.24 -4.23
N ILE A 98 2.14 0.63 -5.12
CA ILE A 98 2.94 -0.57 -4.81
C ILE A 98 3.92 -0.27 -3.67
N ALA A 99 4.65 0.85 -3.73
CA ALA A 99 5.58 1.25 -2.68
C ALA A 99 4.86 1.46 -1.33
N THR A 100 3.67 2.06 -1.34
CA THR A 100 2.84 2.26 -0.14
C THR A 100 2.45 0.92 0.48
N VAL A 101 1.96 -0.02 -0.31
CA VAL A 101 1.57 -1.34 0.18
C VAL A 101 2.80 -2.11 0.67
N CYS A 102 3.90 -2.15 -0.09
CA CYS A 102 5.11 -2.87 0.30
C CYS A 102 5.73 -2.32 1.59
N ALA A 103 5.72 -1.00 1.77
CA ALA A 103 6.26 -0.37 2.97
C ALA A 103 5.30 -0.47 4.17
N GLY A 104 3.98 -0.34 3.95
CA GLY A 104 3.01 -0.25 5.03
C GLY A 104 2.40 -1.59 5.48
N LEU A 105 2.18 -2.52 4.54
CA LEU A 105 1.46 -3.77 4.81
C LEU A 105 2.14 -4.66 5.87
N PRO A 106 3.48 -4.83 5.91
CA PRO A 106 4.12 -5.62 6.96
C PRO A 106 3.84 -5.08 8.37
N HIS A 107 3.87 -3.76 8.54
CA HIS A 107 3.55 -3.11 9.82
C HIS A 107 2.07 -3.25 10.18
N ALA A 108 1.18 -3.13 9.19
CA ALA A 108 -0.24 -3.34 9.40
C ALA A 108 -0.50 -4.77 9.88
N VAL A 109 0.04 -5.78 9.19
CA VAL A 109 -0.15 -7.19 9.54
C VAL A 109 0.41 -7.52 10.92
N ALA A 110 1.60 -7.03 11.28
CA ALA A 110 2.14 -7.21 12.62
C ALA A 110 1.19 -6.65 13.71
N ALA A 111 0.65 -5.45 13.48
CA ALA A 111 -0.33 -4.85 14.39
C ALA A 111 -1.66 -5.62 14.44
N LEU A 112 -2.04 -6.32 13.37
CA LEU A 112 -3.24 -7.16 13.35
C LEU A 112 -3.04 -8.48 14.10
N GLU A 113 -1.85 -9.08 14.04
CA GLU A 113 -1.54 -10.33 14.75
C GLU A 113 -1.53 -10.16 16.27
N GLU A 114 -1.28 -8.95 16.75
CA GLU A 114 -1.33 -8.57 18.18
C GLU A 114 -2.72 -8.06 18.62
N ALA A 115 -3.68 -7.92 17.71
CA ALA A 115 -4.96 -7.28 18.01
C ALA A 115 -6.00 -8.27 18.56
N ASP A 116 -6.55 -7.98 19.74
CA ASP A 116 -7.67 -8.74 20.34
C ASP A 116 -9.04 -8.50 19.66
N GLY A 117 -9.06 -7.80 18.51
CA GLY A 117 -10.30 -7.52 17.80
C GLY A 117 -10.10 -6.77 16.50
N GLN A 118 -11.20 -6.53 15.78
CA GLN A 118 -11.20 -5.89 14.47
C GLN A 118 -10.41 -4.56 14.47
N ARG A 119 -9.72 -4.29 13.35
CA ARG A 119 -8.99 -3.05 13.10
C ARG A 119 -9.27 -2.58 11.69
N LEU A 120 -9.39 -1.27 11.53
CA LEU A 120 -9.49 -0.58 10.25
C LEU A 120 -8.23 0.26 10.10
N ILE A 121 -7.33 -0.16 9.23
CA ILE A 121 -6.00 0.43 9.05
C ILE A 121 -5.96 1.18 7.73
N SER A 122 -5.45 2.41 7.74
CA SER A 122 -5.13 3.17 6.53
C SER A 122 -3.62 3.25 6.35
N LEU A 123 -3.09 2.77 5.22
CA LEU A 123 -1.68 2.87 4.88
C LEU A 123 -1.36 4.30 4.44
N ASN A 124 -0.31 4.88 5.01
CA ASN A 124 0.18 6.20 4.65
C ASN A 124 0.90 6.14 3.30
N GLY A 125 0.45 6.97 2.35
CA GLY A 125 0.97 6.98 1.00
C GLY A 125 2.43 7.42 0.91
N VAL A 126 3.21 6.73 0.09
CA VAL A 126 4.54 7.17 -0.34
C VAL A 126 4.41 8.39 -1.25
N ASP A 127 5.15 9.46 -0.95
CA ASP A 127 5.13 10.71 -1.72
C ASP A 127 5.53 10.48 -3.19
N PRO A 128 4.61 10.64 -4.17
CA PRO A 128 4.91 10.41 -5.58
C PRO A 128 5.58 11.61 -6.27
N THR A 129 5.80 12.74 -5.59
CA THR A 129 6.38 13.93 -6.22
C THR A 129 7.80 13.67 -6.70
N ARG A 130 8.20 14.36 -7.78
CA ARG A 130 9.56 14.24 -8.34
C ARG A 130 10.63 14.45 -7.26
N LEU A 131 10.48 15.49 -6.43
CA LEU A 131 11.43 15.81 -5.36
C LEU A 131 11.46 14.72 -4.27
N GLY A 132 10.31 14.13 -3.96
CA GLY A 132 10.22 13.02 -3.01
C GLY A 132 10.81 11.71 -3.52
N ARG A 133 10.93 11.51 -4.85
CA ARG A 133 11.36 10.25 -5.47
C ARG A 133 12.76 10.25 -6.06
N VAL A 134 13.22 11.39 -6.56
CA VAL A 134 14.50 11.49 -7.27
C VAL A 134 15.22 12.78 -6.91
N ARG A 135 16.48 12.65 -6.50
CA ARG A 135 17.45 13.74 -6.48
C ARG A 135 18.28 13.68 -7.76
N ILE A 136 18.33 14.79 -8.49
CA ILE A 136 19.23 14.94 -9.65
C ILE A 136 20.32 15.92 -9.24
N VAL A 137 21.57 15.49 -9.38
CA VAL A 137 22.75 16.33 -9.19
C VAL A 137 23.35 16.58 -10.57
N ASP A 138 23.51 17.84 -10.94
CA ASP A 138 24.33 18.22 -12.08
C ASP A 138 25.75 18.50 -11.56
N PRO A 139 26.73 17.62 -11.81
CA PRO A 139 28.06 17.81 -11.27
C PRO A 139 28.83 18.98 -11.91
N VAL A 140 28.32 19.58 -13.00
CA VAL A 140 28.88 20.83 -13.54
C VAL A 140 28.45 22.03 -12.68
N VAL A 141 27.31 21.95 -12.00
CA VAL A 141 26.71 23.04 -11.23
C VAL A 141 26.91 22.87 -9.72
N ASP A 142 26.71 21.66 -9.20
CA ASP A 142 26.85 21.29 -7.78
C ASP A 142 27.59 19.94 -7.66
N PRO A 143 28.90 19.91 -7.97
CA PRO A 143 29.69 18.68 -7.90
C PRO A 143 29.65 18.08 -6.49
N PRO A 144 29.52 16.76 -6.32
CA PRO A 144 29.75 16.11 -5.02
C PRO A 144 31.11 16.47 -4.38
N VAL A 145 31.24 16.33 -3.06
CA VAL A 145 32.46 16.73 -2.32
C VAL A 145 33.74 16.11 -2.87
N HIS A 146 33.68 14.86 -3.34
CA HIS A 146 34.83 14.14 -3.90
C HIS A 146 34.78 14.05 -5.44
N TRP A 147 34.05 14.96 -6.10
CA TRP A 147 33.96 14.95 -7.55
C TRP A 147 35.30 15.36 -8.18
N PRO A 148 35.82 14.60 -9.18
CA PRO A 148 37.08 14.94 -9.83
C PRO A 148 37.05 16.36 -10.43
N GLY A 149 38.08 17.15 -10.13
CA GLY A 149 38.19 18.53 -10.60
C GLY A 149 37.38 19.56 -9.79
N ARG A 150 36.73 19.16 -8.69
CA ARG A 150 36.17 20.12 -7.72
C ARG A 150 37.32 20.82 -7.01
N GLU A 151 37.46 22.13 -7.20
CA GLU A 151 38.37 22.92 -6.39
C GLU A 151 37.91 22.86 -4.93
N PRO A 152 38.79 22.55 -3.96
CA PRO A 152 38.40 22.57 -2.56
C PRO A 152 37.96 23.98 -2.20
N ASP A 153 36.76 24.12 -1.62
CA ASP A 153 36.24 25.38 -1.13
C ASP A 153 37.33 26.02 -0.25
N SER A 154 37.83 27.18 -0.67
CA SER A 154 38.79 27.97 0.09
C SER A 154 38.08 28.42 1.37
N ILE A 155 38.19 27.60 2.41
CA ILE A 155 37.69 27.89 3.75
C ILE A 155 38.23 29.27 4.10
N GLY A 156 37.32 30.24 4.20
CA GLY A 156 37.63 31.60 4.62
C GLY A 156 38.30 31.54 5.99
N LEU A 157 39.62 31.68 5.99
CA LEU A 157 40.38 32.19 7.14
C LEU A 157 40.02 33.67 7.26
N GLY A 158 38.83 33.95 7.79
CA GLY A 158 38.50 35.25 8.37
C GLY A 158 39.23 35.34 9.71
N ALA A 159 40.36 36.04 9.68
CA ALA A 159 41.04 36.58 10.85
C ALA A 159 40.26 37.79 11.40
#